data_AF-A0AAD8E4C4-F1
#
_entry.id   AF-A0AAD8E4C4-F1
#
_cell.length_a   1.000
_cell.length_b   1.000
_cell.length_c   1.000
_cell.angle_alpha   90.00
_cell.angle_beta   90.00
_cell.angle_gamma   90.00
#
_symmetry.space_group_name_H-M   'P 1'
#
loop_
_entity.id
_entity.type
_entity.pdbx_description
1 polymer ?
#
loop_
_entity_poly.entity_id
_entity_poly.type
_entity_poly.pdbx_seq_one_letter_code
_entity_poly.pdbx_strand_id
1 'polypeptide(L)'
;MMDLDDKAMDQQDHEEQDEIRNDRKEGGKRGRKPGRKATDKIGSSQAGKRSRQSARECRARKKLRYQYLEELVTDREKAVFALRKELEKYRLWGRELDEGRVPEGIHAMLEELGAVKQEK
;
A
#
# COMPACT_ATOMS: atom_id res chain seq x y z
N MET A 1 17.05 2.21 10.20
CA MET A 1 16.80 3.51 9.55
C MET A 1 16.69 3.17 8.07
N MET A 2 15.47 3.04 7.55
CA MET A 2 15.21 2.74 6.15
C MET A 2 14.69 4.02 5.51
N ASP A 3 15.26 4.34 4.37
CA ASP A 3 15.39 5.69 3.83
C ASP A 3 14.05 6.31 3.41
N LEU A 4 13.84 7.55 3.88
CA LEU A 4 12.71 8.41 3.50
C LEU A 4 12.80 8.86 2.03
N ASP A 5 13.92 8.58 1.36
CA ASP A 5 14.23 9.01 0.00
C ASP A 5 13.49 8.20 -1.08
N ASP A 6 13.15 6.93 -0.84
CA ASP A 6 12.43 6.08 -1.84
C ASP A 6 10.95 6.49 -2.01
N LYS A 7 10.33 7.04 -0.96
CA LYS A 7 8.95 7.58 -1.03
C LYS A 7 8.86 8.96 -1.67
N ALA A 8 9.92 9.77 -1.54
CA ALA A 8 9.96 11.10 -2.14
C ALA A 8 10.08 11.03 -3.68
N MET A 9 10.76 10.01 -4.19
CA MET A 9 11.03 9.86 -5.63
C MET A 9 9.77 9.46 -6.43
N ASP A 10 8.89 8.59 -5.90
CA ASP A 10 7.63 8.18 -6.55
C ASP A 10 6.54 9.27 -6.50
N GLN A 11 6.64 10.22 -5.56
CA GLN A 11 5.77 11.41 -5.49
C GLN A 11 6.21 12.50 -6.46
N GLN A 12 7.52 12.70 -6.66
CA GLN A 12 8.05 13.64 -7.64
C GLN A 12 7.64 13.25 -9.08
N ASP A 13 7.66 11.97 -9.42
CA ASP A 13 7.22 11.49 -10.73
C ASP A 13 5.72 11.75 -11.02
N HIS A 14 4.92 11.90 -9.97
CA HIS A 14 3.49 12.16 -10.04
C HIS A 14 3.13 13.64 -10.21
N GLU A 15 3.92 14.56 -9.65
CA GLU A 15 3.73 16.02 -9.77
C GLU A 15 4.46 16.60 -10.99
N GLU A 16 5.68 16.12 -11.29
CA GLU A 16 6.50 16.61 -12.40
C GLU A 16 5.89 16.28 -13.79
N GLN A 17 5.16 15.16 -13.91
CA GLN A 17 4.47 14.79 -15.15
C GLN A 17 3.22 15.63 -15.45
N ASP A 18 2.59 16.22 -14.44
CA ASP A 18 1.44 17.13 -14.63
C ASP A 18 1.91 18.60 -14.86
N GLU A 19 3.07 19.03 -14.32
CA GLU A 19 3.68 20.33 -14.65
C GLU A 19 4.33 20.37 -16.06
N ILE A 20 5.09 19.33 -16.45
CA ILE A 20 5.76 19.28 -17.78
C ILE A 20 4.76 19.34 -18.95
N ARG A 21 3.48 19.01 -18.72
CA ARG A 21 2.44 19.06 -19.75
C ARG A 21 1.75 20.42 -19.92
N ASN A 22 1.84 21.31 -18.95
CA ASN A 22 1.27 22.66 -19.06
C ASN A 22 2.24 23.67 -19.70
N ASP A 23 3.55 23.41 -19.68
CA ASP A 23 4.56 24.36 -20.19
C ASP A 23 4.89 24.23 -21.69
N ARG A 24 4.42 23.18 -22.39
CA ARG A 24 4.60 23.05 -23.85
C ARG A 24 3.54 23.80 -24.66
N LYS A 25 3.26 25.05 -24.29
CA LYS A 25 2.38 25.95 -25.04
C LYS A 25 3.08 27.21 -25.53
N GLU A 26 4.36 27.14 -25.89
CA GLU A 26 4.96 28.19 -26.72
C GLU A 26 6.10 27.63 -27.56
N GLY A 27 5.89 27.54 -28.88
CA GLY A 27 6.90 27.00 -29.78
C GLY A 27 6.45 26.94 -31.24
N GLY A 28 6.81 27.99 -31.99
CA GLY A 28 7.07 27.87 -33.43
C GLY A 28 5.88 27.93 -34.38
N LYS A 29 5.41 29.15 -34.67
CA LYS A 29 4.70 29.45 -35.93
C LYS A 29 5.65 29.32 -37.13
N ARG A 30 5.95 28.11 -37.62
CA ARG A 30 6.53 27.91 -38.97
C ARG A 30 5.95 26.65 -39.62
N GLY A 31 5.14 26.84 -40.67
CA GLY A 31 4.90 25.80 -41.68
C GLY A 31 3.53 25.11 -41.77
N ARG A 32 2.42 25.68 -41.24
CA ARG A 32 1.08 25.10 -41.50
C ARG A 32 0.56 25.52 -42.88
N LYS A 33 0.56 24.58 -43.85
CA LYS A 33 -0.16 24.72 -45.14
C LYS A 33 -1.62 25.15 -44.89
N PRO A 34 -2.14 26.22 -45.52
CA PRO A 34 -3.52 26.63 -45.37
C PRO A 34 -4.41 25.68 -46.19
N GLY A 35 -5.39 25.03 -45.55
CA GLY A 35 -6.48 24.38 -46.30
C GLY A 35 -6.95 22.99 -45.87
N ARG A 36 -6.43 22.34 -44.82
CA ARG A 36 -7.01 21.06 -44.34
C ARG A 36 -8.00 21.28 -43.20
N LYS A 37 -9.25 20.89 -43.46
CA LYS A 37 -10.48 21.20 -42.72
C LYS A 37 -10.42 20.74 -41.26
N ALA A 38 -11.02 21.55 -40.38
CA ALA A 38 -11.04 21.38 -38.93
C ALA A 38 -11.97 20.25 -38.41
N THR A 39 -12.61 19.50 -39.31
CA THR A 39 -13.64 18.51 -38.98
C THR A 39 -13.09 17.17 -38.49
N ASP A 40 -11.90 16.74 -38.97
CA ASP A 40 -11.28 15.47 -38.54
C ASP A 40 -10.54 15.56 -37.19
N LYS A 41 -10.41 16.77 -36.65
CA LYS A 41 -9.63 17.04 -35.44
C LYS A 41 -10.39 16.70 -34.17
N ILE A 42 -11.72 16.68 -34.21
CA ILE A 42 -12.56 16.42 -33.04
C ILE A 42 -12.56 14.92 -32.72
N GLY A 43 -12.78 14.06 -33.72
CA GLY A 43 -12.77 12.60 -33.55
C GLY A 43 -11.40 12.03 -33.18
N SER A 44 -10.32 12.52 -33.80
CA SER A 44 -8.95 12.09 -33.48
C SER A 44 -8.47 12.55 -32.10
N SER A 45 -8.86 13.76 -31.66
CA SER A 45 -8.57 14.25 -30.31
C SER A 45 -9.32 13.49 -29.23
N GLN A 46 -10.56 13.08 -29.50
CA GLN A 46 -11.39 12.33 -28.55
C GLN A 46 -10.87 10.90 -28.36
N ALA A 47 -10.48 10.20 -29.44
CA ALA A 47 -9.85 8.89 -29.35
C ALA A 47 -8.51 8.94 -28.58
N GLY A 48 -7.68 9.97 -28.83
CA GLY A 48 -6.44 10.19 -28.09
C GLY A 48 -6.66 10.47 -26.60
N LYS A 49 -7.69 11.23 -26.23
CA LYS A 49 -8.07 11.46 -24.82
C LYS A 49 -8.55 10.16 -24.15
N ARG A 50 -9.36 9.35 -24.84
CA ARG A 50 -9.86 8.06 -24.33
C ARG A 50 -8.74 7.04 -24.13
N SER A 51 -7.77 6.96 -25.05
CA SER A 51 -6.59 6.09 -24.93
C SER A 51 -5.68 6.51 -23.75
N ARG A 52 -5.49 7.82 -23.57
CA ARG A 52 -4.74 8.35 -22.42
C ARG A 52 -5.43 8.03 -21.10
N GLN A 53 -6.75 8.19 -21.05
CA GLN A 53 -7.55 7.88 -19.87
C GLN A 53 -7.48 6.39 -19.52
N SER A 54 -7.66 5.49 -20.49
CA SER A 54 -7.54 4.05 -20.25
C SER A 54 -6.14 3.63 -19.77
N ALA A 55 -5.09 4.28 -20.27
CA ALA A 55 -3.73 4.05 -19.80
C ALA A 55 -3.53 4.51 -18.34
N ARG A 56 -4.07 5.68 -17.97
CA ARG A 56 -4.06 6.17 -16.58
C ARG A 56 -4.82 5.21 -15.65
N GLU A 57 -6.02 4.79 -16.05
CA GLU A 57 -6.81 3.83 -15.29
C GLU A 57 -6.10 2.49 -15.12
N CYS A 58 -5.41 2.00 -16.15
CA CYS A 58 -4.62 0.77 -16.05
C CYS A 58 -3.53 0.89 -14.97
N ARG A 59 -2.81 2.02 -14.93
CA ARG A 59 -1.80 2.29 -13.89
C ARG A 59 -2.44 2.38 -12.49
N ALA A 60 -3.53 3.14 -12.36
CA ALA A 60 -4.24 3.28 -11.09
C ALA A 60 -4.75 1.94 -10.56
N ARG A 61 -5.33 1.09 -11.42
CA ARG A 61 -5.77 -0.27 -11.06
C ARG A 61 -4.60 -1.15 -10.62
N LYS A 62 -3.45 -1.07 -11.31
CA LYS A 62 -2.26 -1.83 -10.94
C LYS A 62 -1.73 -1.41 -9.57
N LYS A 63 -1.69 -0.10 -9.28
CA LYS A 63 -1.28 0.44 -7.97
C LYS A 63 -2.19 -0.05 -6.85
N LEU A 64 -3.51 0.10 -7.03
CA LEU A 64 -4.50 -0.39 -6.05
C LEU A 64 -4.38 -1.91 -5.82
N ARG A 65 -4.15 -2.69 -6.87
CA ARG A 65 -3.98 -4.14 -6.76
C ARG A 65 -2.75 -4.50 -5.93
N TYR A 66 -1.63 -3.83 -6.15
CA TYR A 66 -0.41 -4.11 -5.39
C TYR A 66 -0.51 -3.63 -3.96
N GLN A 67 -1.12 -2.47 -3.71
CA GLN A 67 -1.40 -1.99 -2.36
C GLN A 67 -2.22 -3.01 -1.56
N TYR A 68 -3.32 -3.52 -2.13
CA TYR A 68 -4.13 -4.54 -1.46
C TYR A 68 -3.36 -5.84 -1.17
N LEU A 69 -2.54 -6.30 -2.11
CA LEU A 69 -1.72 -7.49 -1.91
C LEU A 69 -0.65 -7.27 -0.84
N GLU A 70 -0.04 -6.09 -0.81
CA GLU A 70 0.93 -5.71 0.21
C GLU A 70 0.27 -5.68 1.59
N GLU A 71 -0.88 -5.01 1.74
CA GLU A 71 -1.67 -4.97 2.97
C GLU A 71 -1.99 -6.39 3.46
N LEU A 72 -2.51 -7.27 2.58
CA LEU A 72 -2.79 -8.65 2.92
C LEU A 72 -1.56 -9.42 3.43
N VAL A 73 -0.41 -9.27 2.76
CA VAL A 73 0.83 -9.93 3.17
C VAL A 73 1.30 -9.38 4.51
N THR A 74 1.30 -8.07 4.69
CA THR A 74 1.75 -7.45 5.95
C THR A 74 0.89 -7.87 7.13
N ASP A 75 -0.43 -7.97 6.96
CA ASP A 75 -1.33 -8.39 8.04
C ASP A 75 -1.18 -9.87 8.36
N ARG A 76 -0.98 -10.70 7.33
CA ARG A 76 -0.63 -12.12 7.50
C ARG A 76 0.67 -12.28 8.30
N GLU A 77 1.71 -11.53 7.95
CA GLU A 77 3.01 -11.56 8.62
C GLU A 77 2.92 -11.13 10.08
N LYS A 78 2.17 -10.04 10.37
CA LYS A 78 1.89 -9.59 11.74
C LYS A 78 1.18 -10.68 12.56
N ALA A 79 0.16 -11.32 11.98
CA ALA A 79 -0.57 -12.39 12.65
C ALA A 79 0.34 -13.59 12.95
N VAL A 80 1.18 -14.00 11.99
CA VAL A 80 2.16 -15.08 12.18
C VAL A 80 3.16 -14.72 13.28
N PHE A 81 3.65 -13.48 13.29
CA PHE A 81 4.59 -13.02 14.32
C PHE A 81 3.97 -13.03 15.72
N ALA A 82 2.73 -12.53 15.85
CA ALA A 82 2.00 -12.55 17.11
C ALA A 82 1.80 -13.98 17.64
N LEU A 83 1.34 -14.89 16.77
CA LEU A 83 1.12 -16.30 17.13
C LEU A 83 2.42 -17.00 17.51
N ARG A 84 3.54 -16.72 16.81
CA ARG A 84 4.85 -17.28 17.18
C ARG A 84 5.31 -16.78 18.55
N LYS A 85 5.14 -15.50 18.85
CA LYS A 85 5.49 -14.93 20.15
C LYS A 85 4.66 -15.57 21.27
N GLU A 86 3.37 -15.78 21.03
CA GLU A 86 2.48 -16.44 21.96
C GLU A 86 2.85 -17.92 22.18
N LEU A 87 3.17 -18.65 21.10
CA LEU A 87 3.63 -20.03 21.19
C LEU A 87 4.91 -20.14 22.01
N GLU A 88 5.90 -19.29 21.77
CA GLU A 88 7.16 -19.31 22.53
C GLU A 88 6.94 -18.97 24.02
N LYS A 89 6.03 -18.04 24.33
CA LYS A 89 5.58 -17.79 25.72
C LYS A 89 5.07 -19.08 26.37
N TYR A 90 4.17 -19.80 25.71
CA TYR A 90 3.62 -21.04 26.26
C TYR A 90 4.64 -22.17 26.39
N ARG A 91 5.61 -22.25 25.47
CA ARG A 91 6.71 -23.23 25.58
C ARG A 91 7.62 -22.93 26.77
N LEU A 92 7.90 -21.65 27.04
CA LEU A 92 8.66 -21.26 28.22
C LEU A 92 7.91 -21.59 29.50
N TRP A 93 6.63 -21.21 29.56
CA TRP A 93 5.77 -21.51 30.71
C TRP A 93 5.62 -23.01 30.96
N GLY A 94 5.49 -23.81 29.90
CA GLY A 94 5.46 -25.27 30.02
C GLY A 94 6.70 -25.81 30.71
N ARG A 95 7.90 -25.37 30.29
CA ARG A 95 9.15 -25.76 30.96
C ARG A 95 9.22 -25.35 32.43
N GLU A 96 8.82 -24.12 32.74
CA GLU A 96 8.82 -23.64 34.12
C GLU A 96 7.86 -24.43 35.00
N LEU A 97 6.67 -24.75 34.49
CA LEU A 97 5.68 -25.59 35.18
C LEU A 97 6.19 -27.03 35.38
N ASP A 98 6.84 -27.62 34.37
CA ASP A 98 7.48 -28.93 34.48
C ASP A 98 8.58 -28.95 35.56
N GLU A 99 9.25 -27.81 35.76
CA GLU A 99 10.25 -27.59 36.82
C GLU A 99 9.63 -27.17 38.17
N GLY A 100 8.29 -27.15 38.29
CA GLY A 100 7.56 -26.79 39.49
C GLY A 100 7.57 -25.30 39.84
N ARG A 101 7.99 -24.44 38.91
CA ARG A 101 7.95 -22.98 39.05
C ARG A 101 6.68 -22.42 38.43
N VAL A 102 6.14 -21.37 39.05
CA VAL A 102 4.95 -20.68 38.55
C VAL A 102 5.40 -19.55 37.61
N PRO A 103 5.04 -19.58 36.31
CA PRO A 103 5.45 -18.55 35.36
C PRO A 103 4.85 -17.18 35.66
N GLU A 104 5.64 -16.14 35.45
CA GLU A 104 5.17 -14.75 35.59
C GLU A 104 4.06 -14.45 34.58
N GLY A 105 2.97 -13.82 35.05
CA GLY A 105 1.82 -13.46 34.22
C GLY A 105 0.78 -14.57 34.03
N ILE A 106 0.99 -15.78 34.55
CA ILE A 106 -0.01 -16.85 34.48
C ILE A 106 -1.31 -16.49 35.21
N HIS A 107 -1.22 -15.73 36.31
CA HIS A 107 -2.38 -15.27 37.06
C HIS A 107 -3.26 -14.32 36.23
N ALA A 108 -2.63 -13.31 35.60
CA ALA A 108 -3.33 -12.38 34.71
C ALA A 108 -3.99 -13.09 33.52
N MET A 109 -3.31 -14.10 32.95
CA MET A 109 -3.91 -14.92 31.89
C MET A 109 -5.12 -15.71 32.38
N LEU A 110 -5.07 -16.29 33.59
CA LEU A 110 -6.18 -17.04 34.18
C LEU A 110 -7.38 -16.13 34.50
N GLU A 111 -7.12 -14.89 34.93
CA GLU A 111 -8.16 -13.86 35.11
C GLU A 111 -8.81 -13.49 33.78
N GLU A 112 -8.01 -13.26 32.72
CA GLU A 112 -8.51 -12.97 31.37
C GLU A 112 -9.35 -14.11 30.79
N LEU A 113 -8.97 -15.36 31.06
CA LEU A 113 -9.71 -16.57 30.68
C LEU A 113 -10.96 -16.81 31.52
N GLY A 114 -11.22 -16.02 32.56
CA GLY A 114 -12.34 -16.19 33.48
C GLY A 114 -12.25 -17.47 34.34
N ALA A 115 -11.04 -18.03 34.48
CA ALA A 115 -10.80 -19.27 35.21
C ALA A 115 -10.62 -19.07 36.72
N VAL A 116 -10.48 -17.82 37.19
CA VAL A 116 -10.35 -17.50 38.62
C VAL A 116 -11.73 -17.20 39.19
N LYS A 117 -12.31 -18.17 39.92
CA LYS A 117 -13.40 -17.87 40.85
C LYS A 117 -12.83 -17.00 41.97
N GLN A 118 -13.25 -15.74 42.02
CA GLN A 118 -13.12 -14.90 43.19
C GLN A 118 -13.94 -15.54 44.32
N GLU A 119 -13.29 -16.21 45.27
CA GLU A 119 -13.97 -16.56 46.52
C GLU A 119 -14.14 -15.29 47.35
N LYS A 120 -15.40 -15.02 47.73
CA LYS A 120 -15.82 -13.90 48.58
C LYS A 120 -15.48 -14.14 50.04
#